data_AF-A0A229GIF3-F1
#
_entry.id   AF-A0A229GIF3-F1
#
_cell.length_a   1.000
_cell.length_b   1.000
_cell.length_c   1.000
_cell.angle_alpha   90.00
_cell.angle_beta   90.00
_cell.angle_gamma   90.00
#
_symmetry.space_group_name_H-M   'P 1'
#
loop_
_entity.id
_entity.type
_entity.pdbx_description
1 polymer ?
#
loop_
_entity_poly.entity_id
_entity_poly.type
_entity_poly.pdbx_seq_one_letter_code
_entity_poly.pdbx_strand_id
1 'polypeptide(L)'
;MTTPFFQPNPNIIKPYALMDLDDTLFQTQRKIDAWELPTTEPKNLVCATVNKQDEPLSFMSQRQAMFFNWLLASTELIAVTARDRHEIQRVKLPFNSWQVLTHGAVILTPESELLSAWQQHMYNALAPLQNILNQLTDWIHNYSQKSDSTHNDLKLTPHTDTFVDRELTIYLAIKHTQKDHQALADLAEQLPIFIPNFEQHFYVHVNANNLAILPHGVHKRHAVQFLLEQHLDSQRPSFGFGDSLADLPFLQLLDWYGMPNHGQLHEQF
;
A
#
# COMPACT_ATOMS: atom_id res chain seq x y z
N MET A 1 43.42 16.10 -15.37
CA MET A 1 42.00 16.48 -15.52
C MET A 1 41.57 17.14 -14.22
N THR A 2 41.07 18.37 -14.26
CA THR A 2 40.54 19.04 -13.06
C THR A 2 39.10 18.59 -12.85
N THR A 3 38.82 17.85 -11.78
CA THR A 3 37.45 17.52 -11.38
C THR A 3 36.72 18.81 -11.01
N PRO A 4 35.62 19.18 -11.68
CA PRO A 4 34.89 20.38 -11.32
C PRO A 4 34.23 20.22 -9.95
N PHE A 5 34.20 21.29 -9.15
CA PHE A 5 33.38 21.37 -7.95
C PHE A 5 31.91 21.60 -8.32
N PHE A 6 30.99 21.24 -7.43
CA PHE A 6 29.57 21.51 -7.59
C PHE A 6 29.31 23.00 -7.91
N GLN A 7 28.42 23.25 -8.86
CA GLN A 7 27.91 24.58 -9.18
C GLN A 7 26.39 24.52 -9.20
N PRO A 8 25.69 25.44 -8.51
CA PRO A 8 24.23 25.42 -8.48
C PRO A 8 23.67 25.65 -9.88
N ASN A 9 22.68 24.84 -10.28
CA ASN A 9 21.96 24.98 -11.54
C ASN A 9 20.54 25.51 -11.26
N PRO A 10 20.14 26.67 -11.82
CA PRO A 10 18.78 27.19 -11.64
C PRO A 10 17.71 26.34 -12.32
N ASN A 11 18.09 25.50 -13.30
CA ASN A 11 17.19 24.54 -13.93
C ASN A 11 17.16 23.26 -13.09
N ILE A 12 16.22 23.21 -12.15
CA ILE A 12 16.05 22.07 -11.24
C ILE A 12 15.27 20.98 -11.98
N ILE A 13 15.90 19.82 -12.14
CA ILE A 13 15.19 18.59 -12.51
C ILE A 13 14.57 18.03 -11.24
N LYS A 14 13.24 17.87 -11.23
CA LYS A 14 12.52 17.37 -10.06
C LYS A 14 12.89 15.90 -9.81
N PRO A 15 13.31 15.51 -8.60
CA PRO A 15 13.48 14.10 -8.25
C PRO A 15 12.13 13.39 -8.19
N TYR A 16 12.16 12.06 -8.16
CA TYR A 16 10.98 11.24 -7.85
C TYR A 16 10.84 11.09 -6.35
N ALA A 17 9.62 11.28 -5.84
CA ALA A 17 9.26 10.92 -4.47
C ALA A 17 8.19 9.84 -4.50
N LEU A 18 8.48 8.67 -3.95
CA LEU A 18 7.55 7.54 -3.87
C LEU A 18 6.98 7.46 -2.44
N MET A 19 5.68 7.59 -2.32
CA MET A 19 5.01 7.89 -1.06
C MET A 19 3.96 6.84 -0.74
N ASP A 20 4.18 6.06 0.32
CA ASP A 20 3.07 5.38 0.98
C ASP A 20 2.13 6.40 1.65
N LEU A 21 0.87 6.03 1.85
CA LEU A 21 -0.20 6.98 2.16
C LEU A 21 -0.66 6.92 3.62
N ASP A 22 -1.37 5.85 3.97
CA ASP A 22 -1.94 5.68 5.30
C ASP A 22 -0.81 5.47 6.31
N ASP A 23 -0.87 6.15 7.45
CA ASP A 23 0.11 6.11 8.54
C ASP A 23 1.51 6.67 8.21
N THR A 24 1.85 6.79 6.93
CA THR A 24 3.02 7.54 6.45
C THR A 24 2.73 9.04 6.32
N LEU A 25 1.73 9.40 5.50
CA LEU A 25 1.42 10.78 5.14
C LEU A 25 0.25 11.34 5.96
N PHE A 26 -0.76 10.52 6.22
CA PHE A 26 -1.97 10.86 6.95
C PHE A 26 -2.54 9.65 7.68
N GLN A 27 -3.38 9.88 8.70
CA GLN A 27 -3.91 8.80 9.53
C GLN A 27 -5.27 9.19 10.11
N THR A 28 -6.01 8.21 10.62
CA THR A 28 -7.28 8.47 11.32
C THR A 28 -7.07 9.32 12.57
N GLN A 29 -8.06 10.12 12.97
CA GLN A 29 -8.00 10.93 14.21
C GLN A 29 -7.54 10.11 15.43
N ARG A 30 -8.11 8.92 15.61
CA ARG A 30 -7.75 8.02 16.72
C ARG A 30 -6.25 7.74 16.81
N LYS A 31 -5.56 7.62 15.67
CA LYS A 31 -4.10 7.39 15.63
C LYS A 31 -3.31 8.66 15.89
N ILE A 32 -3.81 9.82 15.45
CA ILE A 32 -3.22 11.12 15.78
C ILE A 32 -3.19 11.32 17.30
N ASP A 33 -4.32 11.04 17.95
CA ASP A 33 -4.46 11.16 19.39
C ASP A 33 -3.56 10.14 20.11
N ALA A 34 -3.55 8.88 19.65
CA ALA A 34 -2.77 7.81 20.26
C ALA A 34 -1.24 7.99 20.12
N TRP A 35 -0.77 8.57 19.02
CA TRP A 35 0.66 8.84 18.78
C TRP A 35 1.10 10.22 19.26
N GLU A 36 0.19 11.01 19.84
CA GLU A 36 0.46 12.38 20.29
C GLU A 36 1.18 13.21 19.22
N LEU A 37 0.76 13.07 17.96
CA LEU A 37 1.49 13.68 16.84
C LEU A 37 1.61 15.20 17.04
N PRO A 38 2.80 15.80 16.79
CA PRO A 38 3.00 17.22 17.00
C PRO A 38 2.04 18.05 16.13
N THR A 39 1.00 18.56 16.77
CA THR A 39 -0.04 19.37 16.16
C THR A 39 0.00 20.74 16.84
N THR A 40 0.48 21.75 16.10
CA THR A 40 0.44 23.14 16.58
C THR A 40 -0.99 23.60 16.81
N GLU A 41 -1.96 22.99 16.11
CA GLU A 41 -3.39 23.27 16.21
C GLU A 41 -4.19 21.96 16.14
N PRO A 42 -4.38 21.23 17.25
CA PRO A 42 -5.04 19.91 17.26
C PRO A 42 -6.48 19.93 16.73
N LYS A 43 -7.13 21.10 16.79
CA LYS A 43 -8.50 21.32 16.30
C LYS A 43 -8.57 21.58 14.79
N ASN A 44 -7.44 21.88 14.15
CA ASN A 44 -7.34 22.31 12.75
C ASN A 44 -6.54 21.30 11.93
N LEU A 45 -6.97 20.04 11.94
CA LEU A 45 -6.38 19.03 11.08
C LEU A 45 -6.83 19.20 9.64
N VAL A 46 -5.95 18.87 8.70
CA VAL A 46 -6.23 18.95 7.26
C VAL A 46 -6.80 17.61 6.81
N CYS A 47 -8.03 17.60 6.29
CA CYS A 47 -8.66 16.40 5.77
C CYS A 47 -7.88 15.88 4.54
N ALA A 48 -7.41 14.65 4.61
CA ALA A 48 -6.68 13.99 3.52
C ALA A 48 -7.55 12.96 2.78
N THR A 49 -8.47 12.28 3.49
CA THR A 49 -9.36 11.29 2.88
C THR A 49 -10.78 11.35 3.43
N VAL A 50 -11.73 10.83 2.65
CA VAL A 50 -13.14 10.66 3.05
C VAL A 50 -13.55 9.19 3.09
N ASN A 51 -14.63 8.89 3.81
CA ASN A 51 -15.27 7.56 3.82
C ASN A 51 -16.20 7.39 2.60
N LYS A 52 -16.97 6.29 2.56
CA LYS A 52 -17.90 5.99 1.45
C LYS A 52 -19.12 6.95 1.41
N GLN A 53 -19.33 7.73 2.45
CA GLN A 53 -20.39 8.74 2.61
C GLN A 53 -19.85 10.16 2.37
N ASP A 54 -18.63 10.31 1.85
CA ASP A 54 -17.92 11.58 1.67
C ASP A 54 -17.64 12.37 2.97
N GLU A 55 -17.71 11.72 4.12
CA GLU A 55 -17.36 12.32 5.41
C GLU A 55 -15.84 12.19 5.68
N PRO A 56 -15.19 13.18 6.31
CA PRO A 56 -13.77 13.12 6.66
C PRO A 56 -13.39 11.85 7.45
N LEU A 57 -12.31 11.17 7.04
CA LEU A 57 -11.87 9.90 7.62
C LEU A 57 -10.44 9.93 8.15
N SER A 58 -9.50 10.38 7.32
CA SER A 58 -8.07 10.50 7.69
C SER A 58 -7.58 11.91 7.47
N PHE A 59 -6.63 12.32 8.30
CA PHE A 59 -6.18 13.69 8.41
C PHE A 59 -4.65 13.79 8.45
N MET A 60 -4.16 14.97 8.07
CA MET A 60 -2.79 15.41 8.27
C MET A 60 -2.74 16.42 9.41
N SER A 61 -1.70 16.32 10.25
CA SER A 61 -1.24 17.46 11.05
C SER A 61 -0.76 18.59 10.14
N GLN A 62 -0.65 19.81 10.69
CA GLN A 62 -0.10 20.94 9.92
C GLN A 62 1.33 20.67 9.44
N ARG A 63 2.14 19.94 10.22
CA ARG A 63 3.50 19.55 9.81
C ARG A 63 3.49 18.58 8.64
N GLN A 64 2.59 17.59 8.66
CA GLN A 64 2.39 16.67 7.53
C GLN A 64 1.90 17.41 6.28
N ALA A 65 0.95 18.35 6.43
CA ALA A 65 0.46 19.15 5.32
C ALA A 65 1.57 20.04 4.70
N MET A 66 2.42 20.66 5.53
CA MET A 66 3.59 21.41 5.05
C MET A 66 4.61 20.51 4.34
N PHE A 67 4.87 19.33 4.88
CA PHE A 67 5.77 18.34 4.28
C PHE A 67 5.24 17.86 2.92
N PHE A 68 3.95 17.52 2.85
CA PHE A 68 3.28 17.16 1.60
C PHE A 68 3.36 18.28 0.56
N ASN A 69 3.07 19.53 0.97
CA ASN A 69 3.12 20.68 0.07
C ASN A 69 4.54 20.91 -0.49
N TRP A 70 5.57 20.73 0.33
CA TRP A 70 6.96 20.79 -0.13
C TRP A 70 7.27 19.69 -1.15
N LEU A 71 6.88 18.43 -0.89
CA LEU A 71 7.07 17.33 -1.84
C LEU A 71 6.35 17.61 -3.15
N LEU A 72 5.05 17.93 -3.09
CA LEU A 72 4.23 18.24 -4.26
C LEU A 72 4.85 19.36 -5.12
N ALA A 73 5.41 20.40 -4.50
CA ALA A 73 6.03 21.51 -5.22
C ALA A 73 7.39 21.13 -5.84
N SER A 74 8.18 20.29 -5.17
CA SER A 74 9.60 20.07 -5.48
C SER A 74 9.91 18.76 -6.19
N THR A 75 8.98 17.81 -6.24
CA THR A 75 9.19 16.47 -6.78
C THR A 75 8.16 16.13 -7.85
N GLU A 76 8.41 15.04 -8.56
CA GLU A 76 7.32 14.26 -9.15
C GLU A 76 6.90 13.21 -8.12
N LEU A 77 5.71 13.41 -7.54
CA LEU A 77 5.22 12.64 -6.40
C LEU A 77 4.33 11.48 -6.86
N ILE A 78 4.79 10.26 -6.58
CA ILE A 78 4.19 9.00 -6.98
C ILE A 78 3.60 8.33 -5.74
N ALA A 79 2.30 8.03 -5.75
CA ALA A 79 1.67 7.28 -4.66
C ALA A 79 2.01 5.78 -4.76
N VAL A 80 2.29 5.13 -3.62
CA VAL A 80 2.55 3.68 -3.55
C VAL A 80 1.78 3.07 -2.39
N THR A 81 0.57 2.58 -2.66
CA THR A 81 -0.43 2.28 -1.61
C THR A 81 -1.06 0.89 -1.73
N ALA A 82 -1.55 0.39 -0.60
CA ALA A 82 -2.42 -0.78 -0.52
C ALA A 82 -3.84 -0.51 -1.06
N ARG A 83 -4.26 0.77 -1.10
CA ARG A 83 -5.59 1.18 -1.55
C ARG A 83 -5.87 0.76 -2.98
N ASP A 84 -7.08 0.27 -3.23
CA ASP A 84 -7.53 -0.05 -4.59
C ASP A 84 -7.97 1.20 -5.40
N ARG A 85 -8.39 0.97 -6.65
CA ARG A 85 -8.82 2.04 -7.59
C ARG A 85 -10.03 2.85 -7.11
N HIS A 86 -10.89 2.29 -6.27
CA HIS A 86 -12.01 3.00 -5.66
C HIS A 86 -11.60 3.69 -4.36
N GLU A 87 -10.68 3.09 -3.59
CA GLU A 87 -10.19 3.66 -2.34
C GLU A 87 -9.28 4.86 -2.52
N ILE A 88 -8.50 4.90 -3.60
CA ILE A 88 -7.64 6.03 -3.94
C ILE A 88 -8.44 7.28 -4.32
N GLN A 89 -9.60 7.12 -4.97
CA GLN A 89 -10.49 8.25 -5.32
C GLN A 89 -11.03 9.02 -4.11
N ARG A 90 -10.95 8.41 -2.93
CA ARG A 90 -11.35 9.04 -1.66
C ARG A 90 -10.20 9.79 -0.99
N VAL A 91 -8.98 9.67 -1.51
CA VAL A 91 -7.85 10.54 -1.14
C VAL A 91 -8.03 11.88 -1.86
N LYS A 92 -8.10 12.97 -1.12
CA LYS A 92 -8.35 14.32 -1.62
C LYS A 92 -7.05 15.10 -1.87
N LEU A 93 -5.92 14.41 -1.88
CA LEU A 93 -4.61 14.97 -2.17
C LEU A 93 -4.32 14.89 -3.69
N PRO A 94 -3.74 15.92 -4.31
CA PRO A 94 -3.56 16.02 -5.76
C PRO A 94 -2.35 15.22 -6.27
N PHE A 95 -2.45 13.88 -6.27
CA PHE A 95 -1.47 13.03 -6.94
C PHE A 95 -1.71 13.05 -8.45
N ASN A 96 -0.87 13.80 -9.18
CA ASN A 96 -1.00 14.04 -10.63
C ASN A 96 0.07 13.31 -11.47
N SER A 97 0.76 12.33 -10.90
CA SER A 97 1.78 11.50 -11.58
C SER A 97 1.35 10.02 -11.49
N TRP A 98 2.29 9.10 -11.69
CA TRP A 98 2.11 7.67 -11.52
C TRP A 98 1.53 7.31 -10.15
N GLN A 99 0.72 6.27 -10.10
CA GLN A 99 0.21 5.72 -8.84
C GLN A 99 0.29 4.21 -8.86
N VAL A 100 0.96 3.63 -7.88
CA VAL A 100 1.00 2.20 -7.60
C VAL A 100 -0.07 1.90 -6.55
N LEU A 101 -1.05 1.09 -6.92
CA LEU A 101 -2.25 0.79 -6.13
C LEU A 101 -2.35 -0.71 -5.83
N THR A 102 -3.27 -1.05 -4.93
CA THR A 102 -3.64 -2.44 -4.60
C THR A 102 -2.42 -3.31 -4.27
N HIS A 103 -1.56 -2.83 -3.39
CA HIS A 103 -0.30 -3.51 -3.01
C HIS A 103 0.66 -3.76 -4.19
N GLY A 104 0.54 -3.01 -5.29
CA GLY A 104 1.37 -3.20 -6.50
C GLY A 104 0.66 -3.92 -7.64
N ALA A 105 -0.57 -4.41 -7.47
CA ALA A 105 -1.29 -5.07 -8.57
C ALA A 105 -1.72 -4.09 -9.67
N VAL A 106 -1.84 -2.80 -9.39
CA VAL A 106 -2.31 -1.80 -10.36
C VAL A 106 -1.33 -0.65 -10.45
N ILE A 107 -1.07 -0.18 -11.67
CA ILE A 107 -0.35 1.05 -11.95
C ILE A 107 -1.26 1.95 -12.77
N LEU A 108 -1.44 3.19 -12.30
CA LEU A 108 -2.05 4.27 -13.07
C LEU A 108 -0.96 5.17 -13.66
N THR A 109 -1.16 5.60 -14.90
CA THR A 109 -0.33 6.63 -15.56
C THR A 109 -0.66 8.02 -14.98
N PRO A 110 0.15 9.06 -15.29
CA PRO A 110 -0.17 10.45 -14.94
C PRO A 110 -1.55 10.92 -15.45
N GLU A 111 -2.04 10.33 -16.54
CA GLU A 111 -3.36 10.58 -17.13
C GLU A 111 -4.49 9.80 -16.41
N SER A 112 -4.17 9.09 -15.33
CA SER A 112 -5.09 8.24 -14.56
C SER A 112 -5.63 7.03 -15.34
N GLU A 113 -4.91 6.57 -16.36
CA GLU A 113 -5.24 5.37 -17.13
C GLU A 113 -4.50 4.14 -16.59
N LEU A 114 -5.05 2.94 -16.79
CA LEU A 114 -4.34 1.70 -16.44
C LEU A 114 -3.16 1.49 -17.38
N LEU A 115 -1.98 1.20 -16.81
CA LEU A 115 -0.80 0.89 -17.61
C LEU A 115 -0.90 -0.52 -18.23
N SER A 116 -1.18 -0.58 -19.54
CA SER A 116 -1.46 -1.84 -20.26
C SER A 116 -0.38 -2.91 -20.13
N ALA A 117 0.91 -2.52 -20.16
CA ALA A 117 2.01 -3.46 -20.01
C ALA A 117 2.00 -4.13 -18.62
N TRP A 118 1.72 -3.35 -17.56
CA TRP A 118 1.59 -3.87 -16.21
C TRP A 118 0.33 -4.71 -16.02
N GLN A 119 -0.78 -4.30 -16.64
CA GLN A 119 -2.03 -5.08 -16.66
C GLN A 119 -1.80 -6.48 -17.23
N GLN A 120 -1.08 -6.60 -18.34
CA GLN A 120 -0.75 -7.90 -18.92
C GLN A 120 0.20 -8.72 -18.03
N HIS A 121 1.18 -8.06 -17.40
CA HIS A 121 2.08 -8.71 -16.46
C HIS A 121 1.32 -9.29 -15.24
N MET A 122 0.41 -8.52 -14.66
CA MET A 122 -0.41 -8.95 -13.53
C MET A 122 -1.46 -10.00 -13.91
N TYR A 123 -2.03 -9.93 -15.11
CA TYR A 123 -2.86 -11.03 -15.63
C TYR A 123 -2.09 -12.36 -15.63
N ASN A 124 -0.85 -12.36 -16.16
CA ASN A 124 -0.04 -13.57 -16.25
C ASN A 124 0.35 -14.13 -14.86
N ALA A 125 0.54 -13.25 -13.87
CA ALA A 125 0.83 -13.65 -12.49
C ALA A 125 -0.40 -14.18 -11.75
N LEU A 126 -1.58 -13.59 -11.96
CA LEU A 126 -2.79 -13.88 -11.20
C LEU A 126 -3.66 -14.98 -11.82
N ALA A 127 -3.72 -15.09 -13.15
CA ALA A 127 -4.60 -16.05 -13.83
C ALA A 127 -4.35 -17.51 -13.40
N PRO A 128 -3.09 -18.00 -13.24
CA PRO A 128 -2.83 -19.36 -12.77
C PRO A 128 -3.29 -19.62 -11.32
N LEU A 129 -3.45 -18.58 -10.52
CA LEU A 129 -3.75 -18.68 -9.08
C LEU A 129 -5.24 -18.61 -8.76
N GLN A 130 -6.09 -18.30 -9.74
CA GLN A 130 -7.53 -18.09 -9.50
C GLN A 130 -8.22 -19.32 -8.90
N ASN A 131 -7.89 -20.53 -9.37
CA ASN A 131 -8.45 -21.75 -8.80
C ASN A 131 -8.03 -21.95 -7.33
N ILE A 132 -6.77 -21.62 -6.99
CA ILE A 132 -6.24 -21.75 -5.64
C ILE A 132 -6.88 -20.71 -4.71
N LEU A 133 -7.04 -19.46 -5.18
CA LEU A 133 -7.73 -18.39 -4.44
C LEU A 133 -9.20 -18.72 -4.17
N ASN A 134 -9.89 -19.36 -5.12
CA ASN A 134 -11.27 -19.81 -4.93
C ASN A 134 -11.34 -20.94 -3.89
N GLN A 135 -10.43 -21.94 -3.96
CA GLN A 135 -10.35 -23.01 -2.97
C GLN A 135 -10.03 -22.47 -1.57
N LEU A 136 -9.14 -21.48 -1.46
CA LEU A 136 -8.84 -20.77 -0.23
C LEU A 136 -10.08 -20.08 0.34
N THR A 137 -10.82 -19.39 -0.53
CA THR A 137 -12.07 -18.70 -0.16
C THR A 137 -13.08 -19.69 0.41
N ASP A 138 -13.32 -20.81 -0.27
CA ASP A 138 -14.22 -21.87 0.19
C ASP A 138 -13.75 -22.50 1.50
N TRP A 139 -12.44 -22.73 1.65
CA TRP A 139 -11.87 -23.28 2.88
C TRP A 139 -12.08 -22.34 4.07
N ILE A 140 -11.79 -21.04 3.92
CA ILE A 140 -11.95 -20.05 5.00
C ILE A 140 -13.43 -19.91 5.37
N HIS A 141 -14.35 -19.89 4.39
CA HIS A 141 -15.78 -19.88 4.67
C HIS A 141 -16.22 -21.10 5.47
N ASN A 142 -15.76 -22.30 5.12
CA ASN A 142 -16.07 -23.51 5.86
C ASN A 142 -15.42 -23.53 7.26
N TYR A 143 -14.21 -22.99 7.39
CA TYR A 143 -13.51 -22.85 8.67
C TYR A 143 -14.30 -21.95 9.64
N SER A 144 -14.77 -20.79 9.15
CA SER A 144 -15.55 -19.84 9.95
C SER A 144 -16.93 -20.35 10.42
N GLN A 145 -17.45 -21.41 9.79
CA GLN A 145 -18.78 -21.97 10.09
C GLN A 145 -18.73 -23.19 11.04
N LYS A 146 -17.55 -23.74 11.33
CA LYS A 146 -17.41 -24.90 12.23
C LYS A 146 -17.48 -24.44 13.69
N SER A 147 -18.63 -24.68 14.30
CA SER A 147 -19.19 -24.01 15.49
C SER A 147 -18.58 -24.33 16.87
N ASP A 148 -17.29 -24.57 17.02
CA ASP A 148 -16.67 -24.79 18.35
C ASP A 148 -15.28 -24.16 18.51
N SER A 149 -14.82 -23.38 17.53
CA SER A 149 -13.56 -22.65 17.62
C SER A 149 -13.80 -21.17 17.93
N THR A 150 -12.83 -20.53 18.57
CA THR A 150 -12.74 -19.09 18.82
C THR A 150 -12.74 -18.21 17.55
N HIS A 151 -13.08 -18.77 16.38
CA HIS A 151 -12.97 -18.15 15.05
C HIS A 151 -14.33 -17.95 14.34
N ASN A 152 -15.45 -17.98 15.05
CA ASN A 152 -16.83 -17.80 14.52
C ASN A 152 -17.16 -16.40 13.96
N ASP A 153 -16.16 -15.58 13.66
CA ASP A 153 -16.31 -14.14 13.47
C ASP A 153 -15.39 -13.59 12.36
N LEU A 154 -14.96 -14.44 11.43
CA LEU A 154 -14.13 -14.05 10.30
C LEU A 154 -14.99 -13.52 9.15
N LYS A 155 -14.71 -12.28 8.72
CA LYS A 155 -15.24 -11.68 7.50
C LYS A 155 -14.17 -11.69 6.42
N LEU A 156 -14.28 -12.62 5.48
CA LEU A 156 -13.47 -12.65 4.27
C LEU A 156 -14.04 -11.68 3.22
N THR A 157 -13.16 -11.00 2.50
CA THR A 157 -13.48 -10.11 1.38
C THR A 157 -12.43 -10.32 0.29
N PRO A 158 -12.80 -10.90 -0.87
CA PRO A 158 -11.92 -10.94 -2.02
C PRO A 158 -11.77 -9.52 -2.58
N HIS A 159 -10.54 -9.12 -2.88
CA HIS A 159 -10.26 -7.89 -3.62
C HIS A 159 -10.03 -8.24 -5.07
N THR A 160 -10.91 -7.78 -5.96
CA THR A 160 -10.89 -8.07 -7.39
C THR A 160 -10.58 -6.83 -8.21
N ASP A 161 -10.06 -7.04 -9.41
CA ASP A 161 -9.99 -6.02 -10.44
C ASP A 161 -10.03 -6.66 -11.84
N THR A 162 -10.26 -5.85 -12.87
CA THR A 162 -10.26 -6.30 -14.27
C THR A 162 -8.87 -6.18 -14.87
N PHE A 163 -8.33 -7.32 -15.32
CA PHE A 163 -7.07 -7.42 -16.05
C PHE A 163 -7.30 -8.07 -17.40
N VAL A 164 -6.95 -7.37 -18.49
CA VAL A 164 -7.09 -7.87 -19.87
C VAL A 164 -8.52 -8.42 -20.11
N ASP A 165 -9.51 -7.57 -19.83
CA ASP A 165 -10.95 -7.85 -19.97
C ASP A 165 -11.48 -9.04 -19.13
N ARG A 166 -10.74 -9.47 -18.09
CA ARG A 166 -11.19 -10.50 -17.15
C ARG A 166 -11.11 -10.00 -15.72
N GLU A 167 -12.17 -10.18 -14.95
CA GLU A 167 -12.14 -9.98 -13.52
C GLU A 167 -11.32 -11.11 -12.86
N LEU A 168 -10.31 -10.73 -12.08
CA LEU A 168 -9.47 -11.64 -11.31
C LEU A 168 -9.46 -11.22 -9.85
N THR A 169 -9.44 -12.20 -8.94
CA THR A 169 -9.12 -11.98 -7.54
C THR A 169 -7.62 -11.70 -7.43
N ILE A 170 -7.28 -10.56 -6.83
CA ILE A 170 -5.91 -10.14 -6.57
C ILE A 170 -5.41 -10.73 -5.26
N TYR A 171 -6.17 -10.55 -4.18
CA TYR A 171 -5.83 -11.03 -2.85
C TYR A 171 -7.09 -11.22 -1.99
N LEU A 172 -6.95 -11.89 -0.84
CA LEU A 172 -8.03 -12.10 0.11
C LEU A 172 -7.76 -11.30 1.38
N ALA A 173 -8.70 -10.46 1.81
CA ALA A 173 -8.65 -9.78 3.10
C ALA A 173 -9.58 -10.47 4.10
N ILE A 174 -9.12 -10.64 5.32
CA ILE A 174 -9.86 -11.26 6.42
C ILE A 174 -9.83 -10.31 7.61
N LYS A 175 -11.00 -10.00 8.15
CA LYS A 175 -11.16 -9.20 9.37
C LYS A 175 -11.93 -9.98 10.40
N HIS A 176 -11.63 -9.79 11.68
CA HIS A 176 -12.45 -10.32 12.76
C HIS A 176 -13.58 -9.33 13.06
N THR A 177 -14.84 -9.76 13.14
CA THR A 177 -16.00 -8.88 13.40
C THR A 177 -15.87 -8.18 14.76
N GLN A 178 -15.29 -8.87 15.75
CA GLN A 178 -15.01 -8.35 17.09
C GLN A 178 -13.63 -7.68 17.25
N LYS A 179 -12.87 -7.51 16.15
CA LYS A 179 -11.49 -6.97 16.18
C LYS A 179 -10.51 -7.77 17.05
N ASP A 180 -10.67 -9.08 17.11
CA ASP A 180 -9.70 -9.97 17.74
C ASP A 180 -8.46 -10.10 16.85
N HIS A 181 -7.41 -9.39 17.23
CA HIS A 181 -6.13 -9.39 16.53
C HIS A 181 -5.38 -10.72 16.66
N GLN A 182 -5.51 -11.39 17.81
CA GLN A 182 -4.81 -12.64 18.07
C GLN A 182 -5.41 -13.76 17.22
N ALA A 183 -6.74 -13.81 17.10
CA ALA A 183 -7.41 -14.77 16.25
C ALA A 183 -6.95 -14.71 14.77
N LEU A 184 -6.64 -13.50 14.27
CA LEU A 184 -6.09 -13.33 12.92
C LEU A 184 -4.63 -13.75 12.83
N ALA A 185 -3.82 -13.47 13.85
CA ALA A 185 -2.43 -13.92 13.91
C ALA A 185 -2.34 -15.45 13.96
N ASP A 186 -3.13 -16.09 14.82
CA ASP A 186 -3.21 -17.55 14.94
C ASP A 186 -3.67 -18.21 13.63
N LEU A 187 -4.66 -17.61 12.95
CA LEU A 187 -5.08 -18.06 11.64
C LEU A 187 -3.95 -17.94 10.60
N ALA A 188 -3.19 -16.84 10.61
CA ALA A 188 -2.08 -16.64 9.70
C ALA A 188 -1.01 -17.72 9.84
N GLU A 189 -0.67 -18.12 11.06
CA GLU A 189 0.26 -19.22 11.35
C GLU A 189 -0.27 -20.60 10.93
N GLN A 190 -1.59 -20.77 10.93
CA GLN A 190 -2.26 -22.02 10.55
C GLN A 190 -2.39 -22.21 9.03
N LEU A 191 -2.47 -21.13 8.24
CA LEU A 191 -2.70 -21.21 6.79
C LEU A 191 -1.69 -22.12 6.06
N PRO A 192 -0.37 -22.04 6.30
CA PRO A 192 0.61 -22.94 5.67
C PRO A 192 0.42 -24.43 6.01
N ILE A 193 -0.17 -24.74 7.17
CA ILE A 193 -0.41 -26.12 7.62
C ILE A 193 -1.60 -26.72 6.87
N PHE A 194 -2.64 -25.92 6.63
CA PHE A 194 -3.89 -26.41 6.05
C PHE A 194 -3.96 -26.32 4.52
N ILE A 195 -3.13 -25.48 3.91
CA ILE A 195 -3.13 -25.26 2.47
C ILE A 195 -1.82 -25.75 1.85
N PRO A 196 -1.85 -26.83 1.04
CA PRO A 196 -0.66 -27.32 0.35
C PRO A 196 0.02 -26.23 -0.48
N ASN A 197 1.35 -26.15 -0.39
CA ASN A 197 2.18 -25.18 -1.13
C ASN A 197 1.80 -23.70 -0.90
N PHE A 198 1.13 -23.36 0.21
CA PHE A 198 0.73 -21.99 0.51
C PHE A 198 1.88 -20.99 0.37
N GLU A 199 3.02 -21.26 1.01
CA GLU A 199 4.19 -20.39 1.00
C GLU A 199 4.87 -20.27 -0.38
N GLN A 200 4.63 -21.22 -1.30
CA GLN A 200 5.13 -21.12 -2.67
C GLN A 200 4.36 -20.09 -3.49
N HIS A 201 3.12 -19.80 -3.12
CA HIS A 201 2.21 -18.96 -3.88
C HIS A 201 1.91 -17.64 -3.19
N PHE A 202 1.80 -17.65 -1.87
CA PHE A 202 1.30 -16.54 -1.09
C PHE A 202 2.22 -16.17 0.07
N TYR A 203 2.09 -14.92 0.50
CA TYR A 203 2.52 -14.43 1.80
C TYR A 203 1.34 -13.78 2.52
N VAL A 204 1.49 -13.57 3.82
CA VAL A 204 0.48 -12.93 4.65
C VAL A 204 0.97 -11.59 5.17
N HIS A 205 0.05 -10.63 5.27
CA HIS A 205 0.27 -9.37 5.95
C HIS A 205 -0.79 -9.19 7.03
N VAL A 206 -0.37 -9.18 8.29
CA VAL A 206 -1.24 -8.93 9.45
C VAL A 206 -0.96 -7.52 9.96
N ASN A 207 -1.98 -6.66 9.95
CA ASN A 207 -1.93 -5.32 10.53
C ASN A 207 -3.24 -5.00 11.23
N ALA A 208 -3.17 -4.86 12.56
CA ALA A 208 -4.34 -4.68 13.41
C ALA A 208 -5.45 -5.70 13.05
N ASN A 209 -6.66 -5.25 12.71
CA ASN A 209 -7.79 -6.14 12.43
C ASN A 209 -7.89 -6.48 10.94
N ASN A 210 -6.75 -6.79 10.32
CA ASN A 210 -6.68 -7.10 8.90
C ASN A 210 -5.57 -8.11 8.64
N LEU A 211 -5.96 -9.30 8.17
CA LEU A 211 -5.07 -10.30 7.61
C LEU A 211 -5.29 -10.31 6.09
N ALA A 212 -4.26 -9.99 5.33
CA ALA A 212 -4.28 -10.10 3.87
C ALA A 212 -3.45 -11.31 3.43
N ILE A 213 -4.01 -12.15 2.56
CA ILE A 213 -3.34 -13.26 1.88
C ILE A 213 -3.06 -12.80 0.45
N LEU A 214 -1.80 -12.55 0.12
CA LEU A 214 -1.39 -11.96 -1.15
C LEU A 214 -0.56 -12.96 -1.96
N PRO A 215 -0.81 -13.10 -3.27
CA PRO A 215 0.13 -13.77 -4.17
C PRO A 215 1.49 -13.08 -4.14
N HIS A 216 2.60 -13.84 -4.24
CA HIS A 216 3.94 -13.26 -4.31
C HIS A 216 4.13 -12.28 -5.47
N GLY A 217 3.40 -12.46 -6.58
CA GLY A 217 3.40 -11.51 -7.70
C GLY A 217 2.79 -10.14 -7.36
N VAL A 218 1.97 -10.04 -6.31
CA VAL A 218 1.34 -8.80 -5.84
C VAL A 218 2.20 -8.20 -4.73
N HIS A 219 3.09 -7.28 -5.12
CA HIS A 219 3.95 -6.59 -4.17
C HIS A 219 4.34 -5.19 -4.67
N LYS A 220 4.33 -4.18 -3.79
CA LYS A 220 4.68 -2.79 -4.11
C LYS A 220 6.03 -2.69 -4.82
N ARG A 221 7.03 -3.42 -4.29
CA ARG A 221 8.36 -3.61 -4.90
C ARG A 221 8.33 -3.94 -6.39
N HIS A 222 7.51 -4.88 -6.84
CA HIS A 222 7.51 -5.29 -8.25
C HIS A 222 7.00 -4.18 -9.16
N ALA A 223 5.93 -3.49 -8.76
CA ALA A 223 5.40 -2.35 -9.50
C ALA A 223 6.36 -1.16 -9.51
N VAL A 224 6.99 -0.85 -8.38
CA VAL A 224 8.00 0.22 -8.28
C VAL A 224 9.21 -0.11 -9.14
N GLN A 225 9.73 -1.34 -9.07
CA GLN A 225 10.83 -1.80 -9.92
C GLN A 225 10.48 -1.64 -11.40
N PHE A 226 9.28 -2.06 -11.80
CA PHE A 226 8.82 -1.92 -13.18
C PHE A 226 8.79 -0.46 -13.64
N LEU A 227 8.30 0.46 -12.81
CA LEU A 227 8.32 1.89 -13.12
C LEU A 227 9.75 2.41 -13.27
N LEU A 228 10.65 2.11 -12.33
CA LEU A 228 12.04 2.55 -12.35
C LEU A 228 12.78 2.08 -13.60
N GLU A 229 12.53 0.85 -14.05
CA GLU A 229 13.23 0.25 -15.19
C GLU A 229 12.66 0.70 -16.54
N GLN A 230 11.34 0.93 -16.63
CA GLN A 230 10.65 1.05 -17.93
C GLN A 230 10.04 2.42 -18.20
N HIS A 231 9.79 3.23 -17.16
CA HIS A 231 8.97 4.45 -17.29
C HIS A 231 9.58 5.70 -16.65
N LEU A 232 10.39 5.55 -15.60
CA LEU A 232 11.04 6.67 -14.92
C LEU A 232 12.44 6.90 -15.49
N ASP A 233 12.84 8.16 -15.58
CA ASP A 233 14.18 8.55 -16.05
C ASP A 233 15.22 8.23 -14.96
N SER A 234 16.09 7.26 -15.26
CA SER A 234 17.13 6.77 -14.35
C SER A 234 18.21 7.79 -13.98
N GLN A 235 18.26 8.95 -14.66
CA GLN A 235 19.16 10.05 -14.29
C GLN A 235 18.58 10.93 -13.18
N ARG A 236 17.30 10.80 -12.84
CA ARG A 236 16.64 11.57 -11.79
C ARG A 236 16.78 10.85 -10.45
N PRO A 237 17.24 11.53 -9.38
CA PRO A 237 17.27 10.94 -8.06
C PRO A 237 15.86 10.52 -7.61
N SER A 238 15.81 9.44 -6.84
CA SER A 238 14.60 8.85 -6.31
C SER A 238 14.67 8.72 -4.81
N PHE A 239 13.59 9.06 -4.12
CA PHE A 239 13.48 8.80 -2.70
C PHE A 239 12.08 8.40 -2.30
N GLY A 240 11.93 7.75 -1.14
CA GLY A 240 10.61 7.31 -0.71
C GLY A 240 10.38 7.29 0.79
N PHE A 241 9.11 7.15 1.14
CA PHE A 241 8.64 7.15 2.51
C PHE A 241 7.62 6.03 2.72
N GLY A 242 7.72 5.33 3.85
CA GLY A 242 6.77 4.31 4.29
C GLY A 242 6.87 4.06 5.78
N ASP A 243 5.76 3.64 6.40
CA ASP A 243 5.67 3.32 7.83
C ASP A 243 5.71 1.82 8.10
N SER A 244 5.48 0.97 7.09
CA SER A 244 5.36 -0.48 7.25
C SER A 244 6.61 -1.25 6.86
N LEU A 245 6.82 -2.43 7.46
CA LEU A 245 7.79 -3.41 6.98
C LEU A 245 7.48 -3.87 5.54
N ALA A 246 6.22 -3.84 5.13
CA ALA A 246 5.81 -4.17 3.76
C ALA A 246 6.28 -3.12 2.73
N ASP A 247 6.67 -1.93 3.18
CA ASP A 247 7.17 -0.85 2.31
C ASP A 247 8.67 -0.97 2.08
N LEU A 248 9.41 -1.49 3.06
CA LEU A 248 10.87 -1.61 3.01
C LEU A 248 11.39 -2.21 1.69
N PRO A 249 10.79 -3.28 1.13
CA PRO A 249 11.31 -3.85 -0.11
C PRO A 249 11.19 -2.92 -1.32
N PHE A 250 10.21 -2.00 -1.40
CA PHE A 250 10.19 -1.00 -2.47
C PHE A 250 11.08 0.20 -2.15
N LEU A 251 11.15 0.61 -0.88
CA LEU A 251 12.00 1.71 -0.42
C LEU A 251 13.48 1.42 -0.71
N GLN A 252 13.91 0.18 -0.54
CA GLN A 252 15.27 -0.28 -0.84
C GLN A 252 15.63 -0.31 -2.33
N LEU A 253 14.69 0.00 -3.24
CA LEU A 253 14.98 0.20 -4.66
C LEU A 253 15.45 1.63 -4.98
N LEU A 254 15.27 2.57 -4.04
CA LEU A 254 15.45 4.01 -4.26
C LEU A 254 16.81 4.48 -3.74
N ASP A 255 17.25 5.68 -4.17
CA ASP A 255 18.55 6.24 -3.75
C ASP A 255 18.57 6.61 -2.25
N TRP A 256 17.42 7.05 -1.73
CA TRP A 256 17.24 7.34 -0.31
C TRP A 256 15.82 6.98 0.14
N TYR A 257 15.66 6.57 1.39
CA TYR A 257 14.33 6.40 1.96
C TYR A 257 14.30 6.78 3.43
N GLY A 258 13.11 7.13 3.89
CA GLY A 258 12.84 7.44 5.28
C GLY A 258 11.52 6.86 5.75
N MET A 259 11.29 6.99 7.06
CA MET A 259 10.05 6.58 7.71
C MET A 259 9.62 7.67 8.69
N PRO A 260 8.32 7.76 9.02
CA PRO A 260 7.89 8.52 10.18
C PRO A 260 8.60 8.02 11.45
N ASN A 261 8.70 8.86 12.48
CA ASN A 261 9.24 8.49 13.80
C ASN A 261 8.20 7.73 14.66
N HIS A 262 7.35 6.96 14.00
CA HIS A 262 6.26 6.15 14.55
C HIS A 262 5.85 5.15 13.46
N GLY A 263 4.96 4.22 13.80
CA GLY A 263 4.56 3.15 12.90
C GLY A 263 5.48 1.95 12.97
N GLN A 264 5.11 0.91 12.23
CA GLN A 264 5.68 -0.44 12.39
C GLN A 264 7.19 -0.49 12.13
N LEU A 265 7.65 0.21 11.09
CA LEU A 265 9.06 0.22 10.71
C LEU A 265 9.91 0.94 11.76
N HIS A 266 9.40 2.02 12.35
CA HIS A 266 10.09 2.73 13.43
C HIS A 266 10.19 1.88 14.70
N GLU A 267 9.13 1.16 15.06
CA GLU A 267 9.13 0.31 16.25
C GLU A 267 10.09 -0.89 16.14
N GLN A 268 10.52 -1.25 14.92
CA GLN A 268 11.46 -2.34 14.67
C GLN A 268 12.94 -1.93 14.80
N PHE A 269 13.27 -0.63 14.75
CA PHE A 269 14.65 -0.12 14.68
C PHE A 269 14.92 0.99 15.70
#